data_AF-A0A5N6S9Q9-F1
#
_entry.id   AF-A0A5N6S9Q9-F1
#
_cell.length_a   1.000
_cell.length_b   1.000
_cell.length_c   1.000
_cell.angle_alpha   90.00
_cell.angle_beta   90.00
_cell.angle_gamma   90.00
#
_symmetry.space_group_name_H-M   'P 1'
#
loop_
_entity.id
_entity.type
_entity.pdbx_description
1 polymer ?
#
loop_
_entity_poly.entity_id
_entity_poly.type
_entity_poly.pdbx_seq_one_letter_code
_entity_poly.pdbx_strand_id
1 'polypeptide(L)'
;MPPKNMYTARLRYLCYPRCSKLPVAAIRSSISSQRTICTTSTAPYRDSAPHSVVPVPTTLTNCRYAQRHPRTVAASPCPCFQIRRASSQLSRVIMPRPGTTAETYVAYGMTQKLFEVCSSQADYSIPQASQKGAQVPKTEAGEDLGVGEGWWYEDLGLMPTFSTWSQITFLHMYLLTVRLRVLPSYESFQTYSRHLIDHFSHNAEHRMDVLHGFTSRTIRNKFLKDLFIQWRGVLAAYDEGLVKGDAVLGAAIWRNLWKASHTGPDGKELDWTKIARVVAYMRRVTSELSQVSEADLIFQLCQQTGDKPSIFGYSEFDKKLVQGKR
;
A
#
# COMPACT_ATOMS: atom_id res chain seq x y z
N MET A 1 5.45 20.66 -75.08
CA MET A 1 5.27 21.96 -75.76
C MET A 1 3.85 22.46 -75.48
N PRO A 2 3.66 23.74 -75.08
CA PRO A 2 2.47 24.23 -74.35
C PRO A 2 1.50 25.04 -75.23
N PRO A 3 0.38 25.52 -74.65
CA PRO A 3 0.26 26.96 -74.30
C PRO A 3 -0.38 27.14 -72.89
N LYS A 4 0.04 28.03 -71.98
CA LYS A 4 0.15 29.50 -71.90
C LYS A 4 -1.18 30.28 -72.05
N ASN A 5 -1.69 30.80 -70.92
CA ASN A 5 -2.30 32.13 -70.65
C ASN A 5 -2.93 32.11 -69.24
N MET A 6 -2.34 32.67 -68.18
CA MET A 6 -2.23 34.08 -67.74
C MET A 6 -3.55 34.80 -67.34
N TYR A 7 -3.75 34.84 -66.01
CA TYR A 7 -4.29 35.88 -65.12
C TYR A 7 -5.28 36.96 -65.58
N THR A 8 -6.38 37.08 -64.82
CA THR A 8 -7.00 38.27 -64.19
C THR A 8 -8.34 37.82 -63.55
N ALA A 9 -9.01 38.43 -62.59
CA ALA A 9 -8.73 39.26 -61.43
C ALA A 9 -10.04 39.29 -60.60
N ARG A 10 -9.93 39.33 -59.26
CA ARG A 10 -10.88 39.89 -58.26
C ARG A 10 -12.41 39.72 -58.46
N LEU A 11 -13.08 39.19 -57.43
CA LEU A 11 -13.88 40.03 -56.50
C LEU A 11 -14.39 39.23 -55.30
N ARG A 12 -14.35 39.90 -54.14
CA ARG A 12 -14.82 39.47 -52.83
C ARG A 12 -16.33 39.65 -52.70
N TYR A 13 -16.86 38.95 -51.69
CA TYR A 13 -18.13 39.10 -50.99
C TYR A 13 -19.32 38.39 -51.60
N LEU A 14 -19.79 37.34 -50.90
CA LEU A 14 -21.20 37.14 -50.60
C LEU A 14 -21.35 36.23 -49.35
N CYS A 15 -22.24 36.72 -48.47
CA CYS A 15 -22.86 36.20 -47.26
C CYS A 15 -22.77 34.70 -46.85
N TYR A 16 -22.59 34.50 -45.54
CA TYR A 16 -23.10 33.39 -44.69
C TYR A 16 -24.62 33.12 -44.91
N PRO A 17 -25.22 31.94 -44.57
CA PRO A 17 -25.05 31.27 -43.26
C PRO A 17 -25.23 29.72 -43.14
N ARG A 18 -24.90 29.24 -41.92
CA ARG A 18 -25.48 28.12 -41.13
C ARG A 18 -24.97 26.66 -41.28
N CYS A 19 -24.84 26.08 -40.07
CA CYS A 19 -24.77 24.66 -39.66
C CYS A 19 -23.47 23.91 -39.98
N SER A 20 -22.87 23.08 -39.11
CA SER A 20 -23.25 22.58 -37.77
C SER A 20 -21.96 22.04 -37.11
N LYS A 21 -21.87 22.20 -35.79
CA LYS A 21 -20.73 21.76 -34.96
C LYS A 21 -20.77 20.23 -34.79
N LEU A 22 -19.65 19.56 -35.06
CA LEU A 22 -19.34 18.22 -34.56
C LEU A 22 -18.02 18.33 -33.75
N PRO A 23 -18.03 18.16 -32.42
CA PRO A 23 -16.80 18.06 -31.68
C PRO A 23 -16.31 16.61 -31.63
N VAL A 24 -15.06 16.42 -32.04
CA VAL A 24 -14.25 15.21 -31.83
C VAL A 24 -14.06 15.03 -30.32
N ALA A 25 -14.63 13.97 -29.75
CA ALA A 25 -14.49 13.65 -28.33
C ALA A 25 -13.11 13.04 -28.06
N ALA A 26 -12.24 13.82 -27.41
CA ALA A 26 -11.00 13.35 -26.83
C ALA A 26 -11.30 12.60 -25.51
N ILE A 27 -10.91 11.32 -25.44
CA ILE A 27 -10.98 10.51 -24.23
C ILE A 27 -9.93 11.03 -23.24
N ARG A 28 -10.37 11.80 -22.23
CA ARG A 28 -9.59 12.14 -21.03
C ARG A 28 -10.16 11.36 -19.84
N SER A 29 -9.59 10.21 -19.52
CA SER A 29 -9.83 9.58 -18.22
C SER A 29 -8.96 10.29 -17.16
N SER A 30 -9.60 11.12 -16.36
CA SER A 30 -8.99 11.86 -15.26
C SER A 30 -9.48 11.25 -13.95
N ILE A 31 -8.71 10.36 -13.34
CA ILE A 31 -8.94 9.97 -11.94
C ILE A 31 -8.11 10.92 -11.08
N SER A 32 -8.74 12.01 -10.65
CA SER A 32 -8.20 12.94 -9.65
C SER A 32 -8.99 12.73 -8.37
N SER A 33 -8.40 11.99 -7.42
CA SER A 33 -8.94 11.88 -6.06
C SER A 33 -8.48 13.11 -5.28
N GLN A 34 -9.33 14.13 -5.22
CA GLN A 34 -9.09 15.32 -4.40
C GLN A 34 -9.16 14.94 -2.91
N ARG A 35 -8.14 15.32 -2.13
CA ARG A 35 -8.16 15.28 -0.66
C ARG A 35 -8.75 16.58 -0.14
N THR A 36 -9.82 16.50 0.63
CA THR A 36 -10.38 17.62 1.40
C THR A 36 -9.57 17.78 2.69
N ILE A 37 -8.82 18.86 2.81
CA ILE A 37 -8.17 19.30 4.05
C ILE A 37 -9.10 20.32 4.70
N CYS A 38 -9.67 20.00 5.86
CA CYS A 38 -10.44 20.95 6.66
C CYS A 38 -9.47 21.92 7.35
N THR A 39 -9.42 23.16 6.89
CA THR A 39 -8.83 24.29 7.61
C THR A 39 -9.93 25.05 8.35
N THR A 40 -9.81 25.12 9.67
CA THR A 40 -10.68 25.92 10.53
C THR A 40 -10.45 27.41 10.29
N SER A 41 -11.54 28.11 9.99
CA SER A 41 -11.63 29.55 9.75
C SER A 41 -11.53 30.33 11.07
N THR A 42 -10.58 31.26 11.15
CA THR A 42 -10.52 32.33 12.16
C THR A 42 -11.24 33.57 11.63
N ALA A 43 -12.31 33.99 12.32
CA ALA A 43 -12.94 35.31 12.16
C ALA A 43 -12.53 36.22 13.34
N PRO A 44 -12.43 37.56 13.14
CA PRO A 44 -11.98 38.50 14.17
C PRO A 44 -13.16 39.08 14.96
N TYR A 45 -12.99 39.32 16.26
CA TYR A 45 -13.91 40.16 17.02
C TYR A 45 -13.18 41.04 18.05
N ARG A 46 -13.66 42.29 18.13
CA ARG A 46 -13.11 43.46 18.84
C ARG A 46 -13.42 43.47 20.34
N ASP A 47 -12.54 44.18 21.04
CA ASP A 47 -12.56 44.81 22.37
C ASP A 47 -13.88 44.85 23.16
N SER A 48 -13.78 44.57 24.47
CA SER A 48 -14.28 45.40 25.58
C SER A 48 -13.87 44.78 26.94
N ALA A 49 -13.15 45.54 27.77
CA ALA A 49 -13.02 45.32 29.23
C ALA A 49 -14.12 46.13 29.97
N PRO A 50 -14.43 45.93 31.28
CA PRO A 50 -13.52 46.44 32.33
C PRO A 50 -13.57 45.84 33.78
N HIS A 51 -12.57 46.23 34.58
CA HIS A 51 -12.45 46.46 36.06
C HIS A 51 -12.53 45.36 37.15
N SER A 52 -11.41 45.19 37.89
CA SER A 52 -11.23 45.27 39.39
C SER A 52 -9.85 44.68 39.78
N VAL A 53 -8.78 45.42 40.12
CA VAL A 53 -8.38 46.16 41.36
C VAL A 53 -8.09 45.24 42.58
N VAL A 54 -6.84 44.74 42.76
CA VAL A 54 -5.75 45.13 43.74
C VAL A 54 -5.70 44.20 45.00
N PRO A 55 -4.60 44.01 45.79
CA PRO A 55 -3.15 44.35 45.68
C PRO A 55 -2.15 43.16 45.85
N VAL A 56 -0.89 43.48 45.54
CA VAL A 56 0.39 42.77 45.78
C VAL A 56 0.95 43.04 47.20
N PRO A 57 1.81 42.16 47.75
CA PRO A 57 2.90 42.61 48.63
C PRO A 57 4.29 42.35 48.04
N THR A 58 5.07 43.43 48.00
CA THR A 58 6.47 43.51 47.59
C THR A 58 7.38 43.15 48.76
N THR A 59 8.38 42.29 48.55
CA THR A 59 9.66 42.36 49.29
C THR A 59 10.81 42.05 48.34
N LEU A 60 11.71 43.03 48.21
CA LEU A 60 13.00 42.94 47.53
C LEU A 60 14.03 42.35 48.49
N THR A 61 14.79 41.34 48.08
CA THR A 61 16.20 41.23 48.48
C THR A 61 17.02 40.42 47.48
N ASN A 62 18.17 41.00 47.10
CA ASN A 62 19.22 40.48 46.23
C ASN A 62 19.64 39.03 46.51
N CYS A 63 19.93 38.26 45.45
CA CYS A 63 21.14 37.43 45.40
C CYS A 63 21.49 36.90 43.99
N ARG A 64 22.63 37.40 43.49
CA ARG A 64 23.71 36.71 42.75
C ARG A 64 23.36 35.94 41.47
N TYR A 65 23.77 36.54 40.36
CA TYR A 65 24.13 35.84 39.11
C TYR A 65 25.07 34.66 39.41
N ALA A 66 24.61 33.44 39.12
CA ALA A 66 25.44 32.27 38.99
C ALA A 66 25.20 31.68 37.60
N GLN A 67 26.20 31.77 36.74
CA GLN A 67 26.25 31.07 35.46
C GLN A 67 26.07 29.57 35.70
N ARG A 68 25.08 28.96 35.06
CA ARG A 68 24.88 27.50 35.07
C ARG A 68 25.32 26.95 33.71
N HIS A 69 26.41 26.19 33.72
CA HIS A 69 26.84 25.37 32.59
C HIS A 69 25.76 24.37 32.16
N PRO A 70 25.64 24.05 30.86
CA PRO A 70 24.71 23.02 30.40
C PRO A 70 25.17 21.64 30.89
N ARG A 71 24.29 20.95 31.63
CA ARG A 71 24.45 19.55 31.99
C ARG A 71 24.27 18.70 30.74
N THR A 72 25.32 17.99 30.34
CA THR A 72 25.27 16.86 29.40
C THR A 72 24.31 15.82 29.95
N VAL A 73 23.18 15.62 29.26
CA VAL A 73 22.26 14.52 29.55
C VAL A 73 22.89 13.26 28.98
N ALA A 74 23.39 12.39 29.85
CA ALA A 74 23.84 11.06 29.47
C ALA A 74 22.64 10.28 28.91
N ALA A 75 22.71 9.91 27.63
CA ALA A 75 21.73 9.02 27.01
C ALA A 75 21.77 7.66 27.73
N SER A 76 20.67 7.30 28.37
CA SER A 76 20.47 5.94 28.88
C SER A 76 20.24 5.01 27.69
N PRO A 77 20.99 3.90 27.53
CA PRO A 77 20.72 2.95 26.47
C PRO A 77 19.37 2.27 26.72
N CYS A 78 18.44 2.43 25.79
CA CYS A 78 17.19 1.67 25.78
C CYS A 78 17.50 0.16 25.82
N PRO A 79 16.75 -0.66 26.57
CA PRO A 79 16.92 -2.10 26.55
C PRO A 79 16.45 -2.62 25.19
N CYS A 80 17.38 -2.81 24.26
CA CYS A 80 17.16 -3.62 23.08
C CYS A 80 16.87 -5.04 23.57
N PHE A 81 15.64 -5.53 23.39
CA PHE A 81 15.31 -6.94 23.58
C PHE A 81 16.09 -7.76 22.56
N GLN A 82 17.33 -8.13 22.91
CA GLN A 82 18.10 -9.12 22.16
C GLN A 82 17.47 -10.48 22.39
N ILE A 83 16.47 -10.83 21.58
CA ILE A 83 16.03 -12.22 21.44
C ILE A 83 17.15 -12.96 20.69
N ARG A 84 18.21 -13.34 21.41
CA ARG A 84 19.19 -14.31 20.93
C ARG A 84 18.54 -15.68 20.97
N ARG A 85 17.82 -16.04 19.91
CA ARG A 85 17.44 -17.44 19.68
C ARG A 85 18.51 -18.14 18.87
N ALA A 86 18.83 -19.36 19.29
CA ALA A 86 19.78 -20.22 18.61
C ALA A 86 19.22 -20.58 17.22
N SER A 87 19.64 -19.87 16.18
CA SER A 87 19.63 -20.44 14.84
C SER A 87 20.57 -21.65 14.87
N SER A 88 20.17 -22.76 14.23
CA SER A 88 21.05 -23.91 14.06
C SER A 88 22.39 -23.42 13.48
N GLN A 89 23.51 -23.85 14.04
CA GLN A 89 24.83 -23.32 13.64
C GLN A 89 25.10 -23.49 12.14
N LEU A 90 24.45 -24.47 11.49
CA LEU A 90 24.51 -24.71 10.05
C LEU A 90 23.92 -23.58 9.19
N SER A 91 22.85 -22.90 9.63
CA SER A 91 22.22 -21.86 8.83
C SER A 91 22.98 -20.54 8.85
N ARG A 92 23.76 -20.30 9.90
CA ARG A 92 24.63 -19.12 10.05
C ARG A 92 25.82 -19.11 9.10
N VAL A 93 26.21 -20.28 8.58
CA VAL A 93 27.39 -20.46 7.71
C VAL A 93 27.06 -20.20 6.23
N ILE A 94 25.78 -20.13 5.85
CA ILE A 94 25.34 -20.09 4.45
C ILE A 94 25.02 -18.65 3.97
N MET A 95 24.80 -17.70 4.89
CA MET A 95 24.45 -16.34 4.48
C MET A 95 25.70 -15.54 4.07
N PRO A 96 25.75 -15.03 2.83
CA PRO A 96 26.85 -14.18 2.37
C PRO A 96 26.96 -12.90 3.20
N ARG A 97 28.16 -12.32 3.23
CA ARG A 97 28.41 -11.06 3.96
C ARG A 97 27.54 -9.93 3.37
N PRO A 98 27.00 -9.03 4.22
CA PRO A 98 26.27 -7.86 3.74
C PRO A 98 27.09 -7.02 2.76
N GLY A 99 26.43 -6.45 1.75
CA GLY A 99 27.01 -5.58 0.73
C GLY A 99 27.77 -6.30 -0.38
N THR A 100 27.82 -7.64 -0.38
CA THR A 100 28.53 -8.43 -1.40
C THR A 100 27.66 -8.77 -2.60
N THR A 101 28.28 -8.96 -3.78
CA THR A 101 27.57 -9.45 -4.99
C THR A 101 26.87 -10.80 -4.75
N ALA A 102 27.47 -11.66 -3.92
CA ALA A 102 26.89 -12.94 -3.54
C ALA A 102 25.60 -12.76 -2.73
N GLU A 103 25.55 -11.76 -1.84
CA GLU A 103 24.32 -11.41 -1.11
C GLU A 103 23.23 -10.96 -2.05
N THR A 104 23.51 -10.08 -3.01
CA THR A 104 22.51 -9.61 -3.96
C THR A 104 21.86 -10.77 -4.72
N TYR A 105 22.63 -11.75 -5.17
CA TYR A 105 22.11 -12.91 -5.89
C TYR A 105 21.25 -13.82 -4.99
N VAL A 106 21.74 -14.13 -3.78
CA VAL A 106 20.98 -14.93 -2.81
C VAL A 106 19.69 -14.20 -2.42
N ALA A 107 19.78 -12.91 -2.08
CA ALA A 107 18.64 -12.07 -1.73
C ALA A 107 17.61 -12.02 -2.87
N TYR A 108 18.03 -11.91 -4.13
CA TYR A 108 17.13 -11.95 -5.29
C TYR A 108 16.31 -13.24 -5.34
N GLY A 109 16.94 -14.41 -5.26
CA GLY A 109 16.25 -15.70 -5.28
C GLY A 109 15.35 -15.92 -4.05
N MET A 110 15.84 -15.52 -2.87
CA MET A 110 15.09 -15.62 -1.61
C MET A 110 13.83 -14.74 -1.66
N THR A 111 13.97 -13.48 -2.07
CA THR A 111 12.84 -12.54 -2.18
C THR A 111 11.87 -12.93 -3.28
N GLN A 112 12.30 -13.63 -4.33
CA GLN A 112 11.40 -14.17 -5.34
C GLN A 112 10.40 -15.16 -4.71
N LYS A 113 10.90 -16.11 -3.90
CA LYS A 113 10.04 -17.07 -3.20
C LYS A 113 9.12 -16.41 -2.16
N LEU A 114 9.65 -15.44 -1.43
CA LEU A 114 8.84 -14.65 -0.51
C LEU A 114 7.71 -13.89 -1.22
N PHE A 115 8.02 -13.28 -2.37
CA PHE A 115 7.03 -12.59 -3.19
C PHE A 115 5.97 -13.54 -3.77
N GLU A 116 6.39 -14.72 -4.28
CA GLU A 116 5.47 -15.74 -4.79
C GLU A 116 4.41 -16.12 -3.72
N VAL A 117 4.83 -16.29 -2.46
CA VAL A 117 3.92 -16.58 -1.33
C VAL A 117 3.00 -15.40 -1.00
N CYS A 118 3.46 -14.14 -1.14
CA CYS A 118 2.60 -12.97 -0.97
C CYS A 118 1.55 -12.85 -2.08
N SER A 119 1.98 -13.04 -3.33
CA SER A 119 1.13 -12.87 -4.52
C SER A 119 0.06 -13.96 -4.61
N SER A 120 0.36 -15.18 -4.16
CA SER A 120 -0.58 -16.31 -4.18
C SER A 120 -1.78 -16.13 -3.24
N GLN A 121 -1.71 -15.23 -2.25
CA GLN A 121 -2.81 -15.01 -1.30
C GLN A 121 -4.07 -14.40 -1.93
N ALA A 122 -3.93 -13.76 -3.09
CA ALA A 122 -5.04 -13.13 -3.81
C ALA A 122 -4.93 -13.43 -5.30
N ASP A 123 -4.47 -14.63 -5.65
CA ASP A 123 -4.37 -14.99 -7.06
C ASP A 123 -5.77 -15.07 -7.69
N TYR A 124 -5.84 -14.68 -8.96
CA TYR A 124 -7.08 -14.65 -9.72
C TYR A 124 -6.77 -14.90 -11.20
N SER A 125 -7.77 -15.40 -11.90
CA SER A 125 -7.72 -15.66 -13.34
C SER A 125 -8.84 -14.91 -14.06
N ILE A 126 -8.64 -14.64 -15.35
CA ILE A 126 -9.69 -14.12 -16.24
C ILE A 126 -9.81 -15.09 -17.42
N PRO A 127 -10.66 -16.13 -17.33
CA PRO A 127 -10.79 -17.14 -18.38
C PRO A 127 -11.10 -16.56 -19.76
N GLN A 128 -11.83 -15.45 -19.80
CA GLN A 128 -12.21 -14.74 -21.01
C GLN A 128 -11.04 -14.00 -21.67
N ALA A 129 -9.97 -13.66 -20.94
CA ALA A 129 -8.84 -12.89 -21.47
C ALA A 129 -8.08 -13.66 -22.57
N SER A 130 -8.04 -14.99 -22.50
CA SER A 130 -7.41 -15.85 -23.51
C SER A 130 -8.32 -16.18 -24.70
N GLN A 131 -9.62 -15.86 -24.62
CA GLN A 131 -10.59 -16.18 -25.66
C GLN A 131 -10.72 -15.02 -26.67
N LYS A 132 -10.49 -15.32 -27.95
CA LYS A 132 -10.53 -14.32 -29.01
C LYS A 132 -11.94 -13.73 -29.17
N GLY A 133 -12.09 -12.45 -28.84
CA GLY A 133 -13.36 -11.71 -28.98
C GLY A 133 -14.32 -11.83 -27.79
N ALA A 134 -13.94 -12.54 -26.72
CA ALA A 134 -14.73 -12.56 -25.49
C ALA A 134 -14.62 -11.22 -24.76
N GLN A 135 -15.74 -10.73 -24.24
CA GLN A 135 -15.75 -9.55 -23.38
C GLN A 135 -15.39 -9.96 -21.96
N VAL A 136 -14.39 -9.30 -21.38
CA VAL A 136 -14.04 -9.47 -19.97
C VAL A 136 -15.13 -8.82 -19.11
N PRO A 137 -15.72 -9.53 -18.14
CA PRO A 137 -16.70 -8.96 -17.23
C PRO A 137 -16.12 -7.74 -16.51
N LYS A 138 -16.93 -6.72 -16.27
CA LYS A 138 -16.49 -5.50 -15.58
C LYS A 138 -17.34 -5.23 -14.35
N THR A 139 -16.70 -4.72 -13.32
CA THR A 139 -17.36 -4.13 -12.15
C THR A 139 -18.04 -2.82 -12.53
N GLU A 140 -18.90 -2.31 -11.65
CA GLU A 140 -19.56 -1.00 -11.79
C GLU A 140 -18.56 0.15 -11.95
N ALA A 141 -17.38 0.03 -11.33
CA ALA A 141 -16.28 0.99 -11.45
C ALA A 141 -15.48 0.84 -12.76
N GLY A 142 -15.83 -0.11 -13.63
CA GLY A 142 -15.18 -0.37 -14.90
C GLY A 142 -13.89 -1.20 -14.83
N GLU A 143 -13.59 -1.78 -13.66
CA GLU A 143 -12.46 -2.71 -13.49
C GLU A 143 -12.81 -4.09 -14.04
N ASP A 144 -11.87 -4.72 -14.72
CA ASP A 144 -12.00 -6.10 -15.19
C ASP A 144 -12.11 -7.05 -14.00
N LEU A 145 -13.12 -7.91 -14.06
CA LEU A 145 -13.50 -8.86 -13.02
C LEU A 145 -13.09 -10.28 -13.43
N GLY A 146 -12.31 -10.92 -12.58
CA GLY A 146 -11.89 -12.31 -12.75
C GLY A 146 -12.63 -13.30 -11.87
N VAL A 147 -11.99 -14.44 -11.66
CA VAL A 147 -12.38 -15.49 -10.71
C VAL A 147 -11.19 -15.75 -9.81
N GLY A 148 -11.42 -15.71 -8.50
CA GLY A 148 -10.42 -16.01 -7.48
C GLY A 148 -11.05 -16.83 -6.36
N GLU A 149 -10.21 -17.58 -5.65
CA GLU A 149 -10.62 -18.51 -4.59
C GLU A 149 -10.03 -18.10 -3.24
N GLY A 150 -10.64 -18.60 -2.17
CA GLY A 150 -10.15 -18.43 -0.81
C GLY A 150 -10.78 -17.27 -0.05
N TRP A 151 -10.43 -17.19 1.23
CA TRP A 151 -11.17 -16.40 2.22
C TRP A 151 -11.19 -14.88 1.95
N TRP A 152 -10.21 -14.35 1.21
CA TRP A 152 -10.24 -12.94 0.80
C TRP A 152 -11.42 -12.64 -0.12
N TYR A 153 -11.81 -13.57 -0.97
CA TYR A 153 -12.94 -13.42 -1.89
C TYR A 153 -14.23 -13.98 -1.30
N GLU A 154 -14.18 -15.20 -0.76
CA GLU A 154 -15.38 -15.92 -0.30
C GLU A 154 -15.91 -15.38 1.04
N ASP A 155 -15.04 -15.20 2.04
CA ASP A 155 -15.48 -14.76 3.37
C ASP A 155 -15.59 -13.24 3.46
N LEU A 156 -14.61 -12.51 2.92
CA LEU A 156 -14.59 -11.05 2.98
C LEU A 156 -15.42 -10.41 1.86
N GLY A 157 -15.73 -11.14 0.79
CA GLY A 157 -16.50 -10.62 -0.34
C GLY A 157 -15.72 -9.57 -1.14
N LEU A 158 -14.39 -9.63 -1.18
CA LEU A 158 -13.61 -8.77 -2.06
C LEU A 158 -13.78 -9.25 -3.51
N MET A 159 -13.72 -8.33 -4.47
CA MET A 159 -13.85 -8.69 -5.88
C MET A 159 -12.48 -9.10 -6.45
N PRO A 160 -12.37 -10.20 -7.21
CA PRO A 160 -11.11 -10.62 -7.85
C PRO A 160 -10.75 -9.71 -9.02
N THR A 161 -10.22 -8.52 -8.72
CA THR A 161 -9.71 -7.55 -9.68
C THR A 161 -8.22 -7.30 -9.47
N PHE A 162 -7.56 -6.72 -10.47
CA PHE A 162 -6.15 -6.29 -10.36
C PHE A 162 -5.90 -5.38 -9.16
N SER A 163 -6.84 -4.46 -8.88
CA SER A 163 -6.74 -3.54 -7.75
C SER A 163 -6.75 -4.32 -6.42
N THR A 164 -7.69 -5.24 -6.24
CA THR A 164 -7.76 -6.09 -5.05
C THR A 164 -6.51 -6.93 -4.87
N TRP A 165 -6.04 -7.60 -5.93
CA TRP A 165 -4.80 -8.38 -5.91
C TRP A 165 -3.61 -7.53 -5.47
N SER A 166 -3.44 -6.34 -6.06
CA SER A 166 -2.30 -5.46 -5.73
C SER A 166 -2.32 -5.03 -4.25
N GLN A 167 -3.49 -4.71 -3.70
CA GLN A 167 -3.61 -4.24 -2.32
C GLN A 167 -3.43 -5.37 -1.30
N ILE A 168 -3.95 -6.57 -1.58
CA ILE A 168 -3.70 -7.75 -0.73
C ILE A 168 -2.22 -8.16 -0.82
N THR A 169 -1.62 -8.12 -2.00
CA THR A 169 -0.19 -8.40 -2.17
C THR A 169 0.66 -7.39 -1.41
N PHE A 170 0.33 -6.09 -1.46
CA PHE A 170 0.98 -5.07 -0.65
C PHE A 170 0.82 -5.33 0.85
N LEU A 171 -0.34 -5.78 1.31
CA LEU A 171 -0.53 -6.14 2.73
C LEU A 171 0.46 -7.24 3.16
N HIS A 172 0.64 -8.29 2.36
CA HIS A 172 1.58 -9.37 2.69
C HIS A 172 3.04 -8.94 2.55
N MET A 173 3.38 -8.18 1.50
CA MET A 173 4.71 -7.58 1.35
C MET A 173 5.03 -6.64 2.51
N TYR A 174 4.04 -5.92 3.04
CA TYR A 174 4.22 -5.08 4.23
C TYR A 174 4.55 -5.93 5.46
N LEU A 175 3.82 -7.01 5.72
CA LEU A 175 4.10 -7.93 6.83
C LEU A 175 5.52 -8.52 6.74
N LEU A 176 5.98 -8.88 5.53
CA LEU A 176 7.37 -9.25 5.31
C LEU A 176 8.34 -8.10 5.56
N THR A 177 8.05 -6.90 5.07
CA THR A 177 8.89 -5.72 5.26
C THR A 177 9.06 -5.41 6.76
N VAL A 178 8.01 -5.55 7.56
CA VAL A 178 8.09 -5.45 9.04
C VAL A 178 9.12 -6.44 9.59
N ARG A 179 9.10 -7.71 9.15
CA ARG A 179 10.05 -8.73 9.59
C ARG A 179 11.48 -8.49 9.08
N LEU A 180 11.64 -8.03 7.84
CA LEU A 180 12.92 -7.75 7.21
C LEU A 180 13.61 -6.52 7.81
N ARG A 181 12.87 -5.58 8.41
CA ARG A 181 13.44 -4.44 9.15
C ARG A 181 14.24 -4.84 10.39
N VAL A 182 14.11 -6.08 10.86
CA VAL A 182 14.83 -6.62 12.01
C VAL A 182 16.09 -7.40 11.60
N LEU A 183 16.43 -7.44 10.30
CA LEU A 183 17.68 -8.02 9.83
C LEU A 183 18.89 -7.32 10.49
N PRO A 184 20.00 -8.04 10.74
CA PRO A 184 21.16 -7.51 11.45
C PRO A 184 21.89 -6.40 10.69
N SER A 185 21.73 -6.33 9.37
CA SER A 185 22.34 -5.32 8.51
C SER A 185 21.27 -4.50 7.79
N TYR A 186 21.43 -3.19 7.88
CA TYR A 186 20.59 -2.24 7.16
C TYR A 186 20.74 -2.36 5.64
N GLU A 187 21.96 -2.64 5.14
CA GLU A 187 22.20 -2.85 3.71
C GLU A 187 21.47 -4.10 3.20
N SER A 188 21.46 -5.18 3.99
CA SER A 188 20.69 -6.38 3.69
C SER A 188 19.21 -6.07 3.57
N PHE A 189 18.64 -5.32 4.54
CA PHE A 189 17.25 -4.87 4.46
C PHE A 189 16.96 -4.07 3.18
N GLN A 190 17.83 -3.12 2.81
CA GLN A 190 17.64 -2.34 1.58
C GLN A 190 17.66 -3.21 0.32
N THR A 191 18.59 -4.17 0.24
CA THR A 191 18.68 -5.11 -0.87
C THR A 191 17.43 -5.98 -0.98
N TYR A 192 16.98 -6.56 0.13
CA TYR A 192 15.77 -7.37 0.16
C TYR A 192 14.52 -6.54 -0.20
N SER A 193 14.40 -5.33 0.35
CA SER A 193 13.28 -4.43 0.07
C SER A 193 13.23 -4.01 -1.40
N ARG A 194 14.39 -3.80 -2.05
CA ARG A 194 14.48 -3.47 -3.47
C ARG A 194 14.02 -4.65 -4.33
N HIS A 195 14.57 -5.83 -4.10
CA HIS A 195 14.18 -7.00 -4.89
C HIS A 195 12.71 -7.37 -4.70
N LEU A 196 12.15 -7.23 -3.49
CA LEU A 196 10.74 -7.51 -3.24
C LEU A 196 9.80 -6.62 -4.07
N ILE A 197 10.11 -5.32 -4.19
CA ILE A 197 9.30 -4.41 -5.04
C ILE A 197 9.57 -4.60 -6.54
N ASP A 198 10.77 -5.02 -6.92
CA ASP A 198 11.10 -5.37 -8.32
C ASP A 198 10.28 -6.60 -8.77
N HIS A 199 10.23 -7.66 -7.95
CA HIS A 199 9.41 -8.85 -8.22
C HIS A 199 7.92 -8.53 -8.34
N PHE A 200 7.39 -7.68 -7.45
CA PHE A 200 6.03 -7.16 -7.57
C PHE A 200 5.81 -6.43 -8.90
N SER A 201 6.73 -5.53 -9.26
CA SER A 201 6.61 -4.72 -10.48
C SER A 201 6.60 -5.58 -11.74
N HIS A 202 7.45 -6.61 -11.80
CA HIS A 202 7.45 -7.57 -12.91
C HIS A 202 6.15 -8.39 -12.99
N ASN A 203 5.65 -8.88 -11.86
CA ASN A 203 4.39 -9.64 -11.85
C ASN A 203 3.19 -8.76 -12.20
N ALA A 204 3.17 -7.51 -11.71
CA ALA A 204 2.16 -6.52 -12.04
C ALA A 204 2.16 -6.19 -13.55
N GLU A 205 3.33 -5.97 -14.15
CA GLU A 205 3.45 -5.74 -15.60
C GLU A 205 2.91 -6.94 -16.39
N HIS A 206 3.28 -8.16 -15.99
CA HIS A 206 2.81 -9.38 -16.64
C HIS A 206 1.29 -9.52 -16.57
N ARG A 207 0.68 -9.32 -15.39
CA ARG A 207 -0.79 -9.36 -15.24
C ARG A 207 -1.49 -8.27 -16.05
N MET A 208 -0.95 -7.05 -16.10
CA MET A 208 -1.49 -5.97 -16.93
C MET A 208 -1.51 -6.35 -18.41
N ASP A 209 -0.45 -7.00 -18.90
CA ASP A 209 -0.37 -7.42 -20.29
C ASP A 209 -1.30 -8.61 -20.58
N VAL A 210 -1.19 -9.68 -19.80
CA VAL A 210 -1.84 -10.97 -20.08
C VAL A 210 -3.32 -10.99 -19.70
N LEU A 211 -3.69 -10.45 -18.53
CA LEU A 211 -5.06 -10.53 -18.02
C LEU A 211 -5.91 -9.33 -18.44
N HIS A 212 -5.28 -8.16 -18.61
CA HIS A 212 -5.99 -6.89 -18.85
C HIS A 212 -5.72 -6.27 -20.22
N GLY A 213 -4.90 -6.92 -21.06
CA GLY A 213 -4.65 -6.50 -22.44
C GLY A 213 -3.96 -5.14 -22.56
N PHE A 214 -3.21 -4.70 -21.54
CA PHE A 214 -2.42 -3.47 -21.62
C PHE A 214 -1.13 -3.69 -22.43
N THR A 215 -1.29 -3.79 -23.75
CA THR A 215 -0.18 -4.00 -24.69
C THR A 215 0.77 -2.80 -24.79
N SER A 216 0.29 -1.60 -24.47
CA SER A 216 1.10 -0.38 -24.50
C SER A 216 2.06 -0.30 -23.31
N ARG A 217 3.36 -0.43 -23.58
CA ARG A 217 4.43 -0.28 -22.58
C ARG A 217 4.37 1.07 -21.85
N THR A 218 4.05 2.16 -22.54
CA THR A 218 3.94 3.49 -21.91
C THR A 218 2.83 3.53 -20.87
N ILE A 219 1.70 2.89 -21.15
CA ILE A 219 0.57 2.80 -20.22
C ILE A 219 0.99 1.96 -19.01
N ARG A 220 1.57 0.76 -19.22
CA ARG A 220 2.06 -0.09 -18.13
C ARG A 220 3.06 0.64 -17.23
N ASN A 221 4.04 1.33 -17.81
CA ASN A 221 5.02 2.10 -17.05
C ASN A 221 4.40 3.22 -16.20
N LYS A 222 3.32 3.87 -16.68
CA LYS A 222 2.59 4.86 -15.90
C LYS A 222 1.90 4.19 -14.71
N PHE A 223 1.17 3.10 -14.94
CA PHE A 223 0.50 2.34 -13.89
C PHE A 223 1.49 1.78 -12.83
N LEU A 224 2.66 1.28 -13.25
CA LEU A 224 3.70 0.82 -12.32
C LEU A 224 4.22 1.95 -11.41
N LYS A 225 4.37 3.17 -11.94
CA LYS A 225 4.73 4.34 -11.12
C LYS A 225 3.63 4.68 -10.12
N ASP A 226 2.36 4.61 -10.54
CA ASP A 226 1.22 4.85 -9.65
C ASP A 226 1.16 3.78 -8.54
N LEU A 227 1.37 2.50 -8.87
CA LEU A 227 1.48 1.41 -7.90
C LEU A 227 2.64 1.60 -6.92
N PHE A 228 3.79 2.08 -7.39
CA PHE A 228 4.92 2.36 -6.51
C PHE A 228 4.61 3.47 -5.48
N ILE A 229 3.88 4.50 -5.89
CA ILE A 229 3.39 5.55 -4.97
C ILE A 229 2.39 4.95 -3.97
N GLN A 230 1.46 4.11 -4.44
CA GLN A 230 0.50 3.42 -3.58
C GLN A 230 1.21 2.53 -2.55
N TRP A 231 2.21 1.74 -2.96
CA TRP A 231 3.02 0.91 -2.07
C TRP A 231 3.62 1.73 -0.91
N ARG A 232 4.20 2.90 -1.22
CA ARG A 232 4.73 3.80 -0.18
C ARG A 232 3.65 4.36 0.75
N GLY A 233 2.46 4.63 0.22
CA GLY A 233 1.30 5.05 1.01
C GLY A 233 0.77 3.94 1.92
N VAL A 234 0.87 2.68 1.48
CA VAL A 234 0.56 1.48 2.27
C VAL A 234 1.56 1.32 3.41
N LEU A 235 2.87 1.38 3.13
CA LEU A 235 3.92 1.32 4.15
C LEU A 235 3.67 2.32 5.28
N ALA A 236 3.46 3.59 4.93
CA ALA A 236 3.25 4.66 5.91
C ALA A 236 1.97 4.46 6.74
N ALA A 237 0.85 4.11 6.09
CA ALA A 237 -0.43 3.97 6.78
C ALA A 237 -0.48 2.74 7.70
N TYR A 238 0.11 1.62 7.29
CA TYR A 238 0.18 0.43 8.14
C TYR A 238 1.20 0.59 9.27
N ASP A 239 2.32 1.28 9.05
CA ASP A 239 3.24 1.64 10.14
C ASP A 239 2.55 2.50 11.20
N GLU A 240 1.80 3.51 10.76
CA GLU A 240 1.00 4.33 11.67
C GLU A 240 -0.04 3.49 12.43
N GLY A 241 -0.74 2.59 11.74
CA GLY A 241 -1.73 1.69 12.33
C GLY A 241 -1.14 0.71 13.35
N LEU A 242 0.02 0.11 13.04
CA LEU A 242 0.69 -0.81 13.96
C LEU A 242 1.03 -0.13 15.30
N VAL A 243 1.48 1.13 15.26
CA VAL A 243 1.92 1.90 16.43
C VAL A 243 0.75 2.54 17.18
N LYS A 244 -0.22 3.14 16.49
CA LYS A 244 -1.33 3.88 17.11
C LYS A 244 -2.49 3.01 17.57
N GLY A 245 -2.58 1.77 17.10
CA GLY A 245 -3.57 0.79 17.56
C GLY A 245 -4.57 0.36 16.49
N ASP A 246 -5.41 -0.60 16.86
CA ASP A 246 -6.24 -1.37 15.94
C ASP A 246 -7.28 -0.56 15.18
N ALA A 247 -7.81 0.51 15.77
CA ALA A 247 -8.74 1.40 15.08
C ALA A 247 -8.06 2.14 13.90
N VAL A 248 -6.83 2.61 14.10
CA VAL A 248 -6.06 3.30 13.05
C VAL A 248 -5.61 2.30 11.98
N LEU A 249 -5.21 1.10 12.39
CA LEU A 249 -4.89 0.02 11.46
C LEU A 249 -6.12 -0.40 10.63
N GLY A 250 -7.28 -0.54 11.27
CA GLY A 250 -8.56 -0.83 10.61
C GLY A 250 -8.95 0.24 9.60
N ALA A 251 -8.78 1.52 9.93
CA ALA A 251 -9.02 2.61 9.00
C ALA A 251 -8.07 2.56 7.77
N ALA A 252 -6.79 2.22 7.98
CA ALA A 252 -5.84 2.04 6.89
C ALA A 252 -6.22 0.85 5.99
N ILE A 253 -6.62 -0.27 6.58
CA ILE A 253 -7.10 -1.46 5.85
C ILE A 253 -8.36 -1.12 5.04
N TRP A 254 -9.33 -0.45 5.64
CA TRP A 254 -10.57 -0.03 4.97
C TRP A 254 -10.29 0.86 3.75
N ARG A 255 -9.40 1.86 3.90
CA ARG A 255 -9.00 2.73 2.80
C ARG A 255 -8.34 1.97 1.65
N ASN A 256 -7.51 0.98 1.96
CA ASN A 256 -6.71 0.28 0.96
C ASN A 256 -7.47 -0.90 0.30
N LEU A 257 -8.06 -1.80 1.08
CA LEU A 257 -8.75 -3.00 0.58
C LEU A 257 -10.18 -2.71 0.12
N TRP A 258 -10.92 -1.86 0.86
CA TRP A 258 -12.30 -1.49 0.54
C TRP A 258 -12.42 -0.13 -0.16
N LYS A 259 -11.29 0.47 -0.56
CA LYS A 259 -11.25 1.76 -1.29
C LYS A 259 -12.01 2.89 -0.58
N ALA A 260 -12.05 2.85 0.76
CA ALA A 260 -12.86 3.75 1.59
C ALA A 260 -14.37 3.72 1.27
N SER A 261 -14.88 2.60 0.78
CA SER A 261 -16.31 2.39 0.53
C SER A 261 -17.04 1.98 1.80
N HIS A 262 -18.21 2.56 2.02
CA HIS A 262 -19.15 2.12 3.08
C HIS A 262 -20.10 1.03 2.61
N THR A 263 -20.07 0.70 1.32
CA THR A 263 -20.88 -0.35 0.71
C THR A 263 -20.00 -1.49 0.19
N GLY A 264 -20.43 -2.72 0.44
CA GLY A 264 -19.86 -3.90 -0.20
C GLY A 264 -20.25 -3.98 -1.68
N PRO A 265 -19.66 -4.92 -2.45
CA PRO A 265 -20.00 -5.13 -3.86
C PRO A 265 -21.49 -5.42 -4.10
N ASP A 266 -22.17 -5.99 -3.10
CA ASP A 266 -23.61 -6.32 -3.16
C ASP A 266 -24.53 -5.10 -2.91
N GLY A 267 -23.97 -3.89 -2.80
CA GLY A 267 -24.70 -2.66 -2.49
C GLY A 267 -25.18 -2.53 -1.04
N LYS A 268 -24.88 -3.51 -0.18
CA LYS A 268 -25.20 -3.50 1.25
C LYS A 268 -24.15 -2.75 2.05
N GLU A 269 -24.52 -2.28 3.23
CA GLU A 269 -23.59 -1.67 4.18
C GLU A 269 -22.44 -2.64 4.51
N LEU A 270 -21.23 -2.10 4.61
CA LEU A 270 -20.02 -2.86 4.90
C LEU A 270 -20.08 -3.46 6.31
N ASP A 271 -19.91 -4.78 6.39
CA ASP A 271 -19.71 -5.45 7.67
C ASP A 271 -18.32 -5.15 8.24
N TRP A 272 -18.27 -4.28 9.25
CA TRP A 272 -17.05 -3.87 9.94
C TRP A 272 -16.30 -5.03 10.62
N THR A 273 -16.98 -6.15 10.88
CA THR A 273 -16.39 -7.40 11.38
C THR A 273 -15.32 -7.91 10.41
N LYS A 274 -15.51 -7.71 9.10
CA LYS A 274 -14.53 -8.09 8.05
C LYS A 274 -13.23 -7.30 8.17
N ILE A 275 -13.31 -5.99 8.44
CA ILE A 275 -12.12 -5.16 8.66
C ILE A 275 -11.42 -5.58 9.95
N ALA A 276 -12.16 -5.77 11.04
CA ALA A 276 -11.61 -6.22 12.32
C ALA A 276 -10.91 -7.58 12.20
N ARG A 277 -11.43 -8.47 11.34
CA ARG A 277 -10.81 -9.76 11.04
C ARG A 277 -9.46 -9.62 10.34
N VAL A 278 -9.34 -8.69 9.38
CA VAL A 278 -8.05 -8.39 8.73
C VAL A 278 -7.06 -7.77 9.72
N VAL A 279 -7.53 -6.93 10.66
CA VAL A 279 -6.70 -6.41 11.75
C VAL A 279 -6.16 -7.55 12.62
N ALA A 280 -7.04 -8.46 13.06
CA ALA A 280 -6.65 -9.64 13.84
C ALA A 280 -5.62 -10.50 13.09
N TYR A 281 -5.88 -10.76 11.81
CA TYR A 281 -4.96 -11.45 10.90
C TYR A 281 -3.58 -10.78 10.87
N MET A 282 -3.51 -9.47 10.61
CA MET A 282 -2.23 -8.74 10.56
C MET A 282 -1.47 -8.80 11.89
N ARG A 283 -2.17 -8.71 13.03
CA ARG A 283 -1.56 -8.82 14.36
C ARG A 283 -1.00 -10.22 14.61
N ARG A 284 -1.76 -11.27 14.29
CA ARG A 284 -1.33 -12.66 14.40
C ARG A 284 -0.12 -12.92 13.51
N VAL A 285 -0.20 -12.58 12.23
CA VAL A 285 0.89 -12.81 11.26
C VAL A 285 2.17 -12.08 11.67
N THR A 286 2.06 -10.83 12.10
CA THR A 286 3.22 -10.08 12.60
C THR A 286 3.85 -10.76 13.82
N SER A 287 3.00 -11.26 14.74
CA SER A 287 3.46 -12.02 15.91
C SER A 287 4.15 -13.32 15.49
N GLU A 288 3.56 -14.11 14.61
CA GLU A 288 4.15 -15.37 14.12
C GLU A 288 5.48 -15.14 13.39
N LEU A 289 5.53 -14.18 12.46
CA LEU A 289 6.75 -13.81 11.74
C LEU A 289 7.89 -13.39 12.69
N SER A 290 7.57 -12.73 13.80
CA SER A 290 8.58 -12.34 14.81
C SER A 290 9.25 -13.54 15.49
N GLN A 291 8.61 -14.70 15.48
CA GLN A 291 9.12 -15.92 16.09
C GLN A 291 9.97 -16.76 15.11
N VAL A 292 9.90 -16.47 13.81
CA VAL A 292 10.61 -17.22 12.76
C VAL A 292 12.03 -16.71 12.57
N SER A 293 13.00 -17.62 12.55
CA SER A 293 14.41 -17.30 12.28
C SER A 293 14.58 -16.85 10.82
N GLU A 294 15.62 -16.06 10.53
CA GLU A 294 15.86 -15.58 9.16
C GLU A 294 16.11 -16.72 8.17
N ALA A 295 16.83 -17.75 8.63
CA ALA A 295 17.13 -18.93 7.84
C ALA A 295 15.87 -19.74 7.51
N ASP A 296 14.93 -19.79 8.44
CA ASP A 296 13.70 -20.58 8.30
C ASP A 296 12.56 -19.78 7.65
N LEU A 297 12.75 -18.49 7.37
CA LEU A 297 11.69 -17.60 6.92
C LEU A 297 11.00 -18.12 5.66
N ILE A 298 11.78 -18.53 4.66
CA ILE A 298 11.23 -19.11 3.43
C ILE A 298 10.60 -20.47 3.71
N PHE A 299 11.29 -21.32 4.45
CA PHE A 299 10.83 -22.67 4.76
C PHE A 299 9.45 -22.66 5.43
N GLN A 300 9.25 -21.79 6.42
CA GLN A 300 7.99 -21.64 7.17
C GLN A 300 6.88 -20.96 6.37
N LEU A 301 7.21 -20.05 5.46
CA LEU A 301 6.21 -19.40 4.61
C LEU A 301 5.76 -20.29 3.46
N CYS A 302 6.68 -21.09 2.90
CA CYS A 302 6.40 -21.99 1.78
C CYS A 302 5.80 -23.34 2.22
N GLN A 303 5.96 -23.77 3.47
CA GLN A 303 5.35 -25.03 3.94
C GLN A 303 3.93 -24.86 4.42
N GLN A 304 3.10 -25.82 4.00
CA GLN A 304 1.90 -26.22 4.72
C GLN A 304 2.28 -27.45 5.54
N THR A 305 2.57 -27.28 6.82
CA THR A 305 2.98 -28.39 7.69
C THR A 305 1.72 -29.14 8.16
N GLY A 306 1.18 -30.02 7.32
CA GLY A 306 0.00 -30.83 7.63
C GLY A 306 -1.25 -30.00 7.96
N ASP A 307 -1.94 -30.32 9.06
CA ASP A 307 -3.18 -29.65 9.53
C ASP A 307 -2.99 -28.17 9.94
N LYS A 308 -1.75 -27.67 10.04
CA LYS A 308 -1.50 -26.30 10.47
C LYS A 308 -1.45 -25.37 9.25
N PRO A 309 -2.29 -24.31 9.18
CA PRO A 309 -2.26 -23.37 8.07
C PRO A 309 -0.91 -22.65 7.99
N SER A 310 -0.51 -22.29 6.77
CA SER A 310 0.63 -21.38 6.53
C SER A 310 0.46 -20.10 7.37
N ILE A 311 1.55 -19.42 7.69
CA ILE A 311 1.52 -18.15 8.44
C ILE A 311 0.55 -17.16 7.80
N PHE A 312 0.58 -17.02 6.47
CA PHE A 312 -0.36 -16.16 5.72
C PHE A 312 -1.73 -16.79 5.47
N GLY A 313 -1.87 -18.07 5.82
CA GLY A 313 -3.11 -18.80 5.69
C GLY A 313 -4.20 -18.26 6.61
N TYR A 314 -5.41 -18.63 6.22
CA TYR A 314 -6.60 -18.49 7.03
C TYR A 314 -6.42 -19.12 8.42
N SER A 315 -6.95 -18.45 9.45
CA SER A 315 -7.04 -19.01 10.80
C SER A 315 -8.42 -18.78 11.39
N GLU A 316 -9.05 -19.85 11.89
CA GLU A 316 -10.28 -19.77 12.68
C GLU A 316 -10.11 -18.91 13.94
N PHE A 317 -8.89 -18.81 14.45
CA PHE A 317 -8.60 -17.95 15.60
C PHE A 317 -8.90 -16.48 15.30
N ASP A 318 -8.53 -15.98 14.12
CA ASP A 318 -8.77 -14.58 13.73
C ASP A 318 -10.27 -14.28 13.64
N LYS A 319 -11.05 -15.25 13.16
CA LYS A 319 -12.51 -15.16 13.07
C LYS A 319 -13.14 -15.15 14.47
N LYS A 320 -12.76 -16.12 15.31
CA LYS A 320 -13.27 -16.25 16.69
C LYS A 320 -12.91 -15.05 17.56
N LEU A 321 -11.74 -14.45 17.37
CA LEU A 321 -11.33 -13.28 18.14
C LEU A 321 -12.27 -12.09 17.94
N VAL A 322 -12.79 -11.92 16.72
CA VAL A 322 -13.71 -10.83 16.38
C VAL A 322 -15.16 -11.20 16.75
N GLN A 323 -15.56 -12.45 16.52
CA GLN A 323 -16.93 -12.92 16.81
C GLN A 323 -17.18 -13.19 18.29
N GLY A 324 -16.13 -13.52 19.06
CA GLY A 324 -16.20 -13.97 20.46
C GLY A 324 -16.43 -12.87 21.50
N LYS A 325 -16.87 -11.68 21.09
CA LYS A 325 -17.36 -10.62 21.98
C LYS A 325 -18.77 -10.22 21.57
N ARG A 326 -19.74 -11.02 21.97
CA ARG A 326 -21.13 -10.59 22.20
C ARG A 326 -21.61 -11.19 23.50
#